data_AF-A0A8H7UVQ3-F1
#
_entry.id   AF-A0A8H7UVQ3-F1
#
_cell.length_a   1.000
_cell.length_b   1.000
_cell.length_c   1.000
_cell.angle_alpha   90.00
_cell.angle_beta   90.00
_cell.angle_gamma   90.00
#
_symmetry.space_group_name_H-M   'P 1'
#
loop_
_entity.id
_entity.type
_entity.pdbx_description
1 polymer ?
#
loop_
_entity_poly.entity_id
_entity_poly.type
_entity_poly.pdbx_seq_one_letter_code
_entity_poly.pdbx_strand_id
1 'polypeptide(L)'
;MSKRSLSAIIKDWNIKTIRENRRTPSQIRQIIEENPNSLEAQLATNPYAAILASPLRKCSFHSRIFPSKLLLRFGLAWHPETGRNWAFPTLRKSKGFGYYVNLKKDILQLLQKGAYQATFRGAATYRSDMVDHVQNVLFQQSFIEFCKHPIHTYDILTPVTGKQWKSSSETIEYQCILTFDTTNTTICSLDHQIQAQKHIPCYNMHQIWSQESIDDLKLQLNIPKALSMTLGVRKSVDTVQLAIDLWHCRQFITQ
;
A
#
# COMPACT_ATOMS: atom_id res chain seq x y z
N MET A 1 -15.60 -33.89 -33.20
CA MET A 1 -15.19 -32.96 -32.12
C MET A 1 -16.42 -32.23 -31.61
N SER A 2 -16.87 -32.56 -30.39
CA SER A 2 -18.09 -32.00 -29.79
C SER A 2 -17.90 -30.51 -29.47
N LYS A 3 -18.70 -29.65 -30.11
CA LYS A 3 -18.72 -28.21 -29.83
C LYS A 3 -19.44 -28.00 -28.51
N ARG A 4 -18.69 -27.73 -27.43
CA ARG A 4 -19.27 -27.27 -26.15
C ARG A 4 -20.15 -26.05 -26.42
N SER A 5 -21.38 -26.05 -25.91
CA SER A 5 -22.26 -24.90 -26.06
C SER A 5 -21.70 -23.70 -25.29
N LEU A 6 -21.87 -22.49 -25.84
CA LEU A 6 -21.52 -21.23 -25.17
C LEU A 6 -22.16 -21.12 -23.78
N SER A 7 -23.37 -21.67 -23.62
CA SER A 7 -24.06 -21.75 -22.34
C SER A 7 -23.33 -22.62 -21.31
N ALA A 8 -22.69 -23.73 -21.72
CA ALA A 8 -21.90 -24.56 -20.82
C ALA A 8 -20.61 -23.85 -20.37
N ILE A 9 -19.95 -23.13 -21.28
CA ILE A 9 -18.75 -22.32 -20.96
C ILE A 9 -19.10 -21.20 -19.97
N ILE A 10 -20.23 -20.51 -20.17
CA ILE A 10 -20.71 -19.46 -19.27
C ILE A 10 -21.11 -20.03 -17.91
N LYS A 11 -21.68 -21.24 -17.88
CA LYS A 11 -22.02 -21.93 -16.63
C LYS A 11 -20.77 -22.31 -15.84
N ASP A 12 -19.75 -22.86 -16.51
CA ASP A 12 -18.45 -23.18 -15.91
C ASP A 12 -17.71 -21.94 -15.39
N TRP A 13 -17.81 -20.80 -16.09
CA TRP A 13 -17.24 -19.52 -15.62
C TRP A 13 -18.01 -18.91 -14.43
N ASN A 14 -19.31 -19.18 -14.34
CA ASN A 14 -20.17 -18.73 -13.24
C ASN A 14 -20.17 -19.67 -12.03
N ILE A 15 -19.59 -20.87 -12.14
CA ILE A 15 -19.14 -21.61 -10.96
C ILE A 15 -18.05 -20.73 -10.36
N LYS A 16 -18.44 -19.94 -9.34
CA LYS A 16 -17.47 -19.41 -8.38
C LYS A 16 -16.67 -20.62 -7.97
N THR A 17 -15.44 -20.75 -8.44
CA THR A 17 -14.49 -21.68 -7.84
C THR A 17 -14.46 -21.26 -6.39
N ILE A 18 -15.25 -21.95 -5.56
CA ILE A 18 -15.00 -22.04 -4.14
C ILE A 18 -13.56 -22.50 -4.15
N ARG A 19 -12.65 -21.60 -3.79
CA ARG A 19 -11.24 -21.94 -3.73
C ARG A 19 -11.14 -22.89 -2.55
N GLU A 20 -11.42 -24.17 -2.78
CA GLU A 20 -11.50 -25.22 -1.76
C GLU A 20 -10.20 -25.29 -0.95
N ASN A 21 -9.09 -24.79 -1.50
CA ASN A 21 -7.78 -24.71 -0.87
C ASN A 21 -7.39 -23.31 -0.35
N ARG A 22 -8.33 -22.37 -0.18
CA ARG A 22 -7.98 -21.04 0.36
C ARG A 22 -7.76 -21.13 1.86
N ARG A 23 -6.49 -21.20 2.26
CA ARG A 23 -6.08 -21.15 3.66
C ARG A 23 -6.61 -19.87 4.33
N THR A 24 -7.09 -20.01 5.57
CA THR A 24 -7.53 -18.89 6.39
C THR A 24 -6.33 -18.08 6.90
N PRO A 25 -6.53 -16.83 7.34
CA PRO A 25 -5.45 -16.06 7.97
C PRO A 25 -4.82 -16.77 9.17
N SER A 26 -5.61 -17.50 9.98
CA SER A 26 -5.09 -18.28 11.11
C SER A 26 -4.19 -19.43 10.66
N GLN A 27 -4.58 -20.18 9.63
CA GLN A 27 -3.74 -21.24 9.06
C GLN A 27 -2.44 -20.70 8.46
N ILE A 28 -2.49 -19.51 7.84
CA ILE A 28 -1.28 -18.86 7.32
C ILE A 28 -0.33 -18.47 8.46
N ARG A 29 -0.85 -17.92 9.56
CA ARG A 29 -0.04 -17.59 10.74
C ARG A 29 0.63 -18.83 11.32
N GLN A 30 -0.13 -19.92 11.47
CA GLN A 30 0.41 -21.19 11.95
C GLN A 30 1.55 -21.72 11.05
N ILE A 31 1.39 -21.65 9.72
CA ILE A 31 2.45 -22.07 8.78
C ILE A 31 3.71 -21.21 8.91
N ILE A 32 3.55 -19.91 9.17
CA ILE A 32 4.70 -19.00 9.36
C ILE A 32 5.43 -19.34 10.65
N GLU A 33 4.72 -19.69 11.71
CA GLU A 33 5.29 -20.11 12.99
C GLU A 33 5.99 -21.48 12.89
N GLU A 34 5.35 -22.45 12.24
CA GLU A 34 5.86 -23.83 12.11
C GLU A 34 6.98 -23.96 11.06
N ASN A 35 6.86 -23.24 9.94
CA ASN A 35 7.81 -23.31 8.82
C ASN A 35 7.98 -21.93 8.14
N PRO A 36 8.75 -21.02 8.76
CA PRO A 36 8.94 -19.66 8.25
C PRO A 36 9.64 -19.61 6.88
N ASN A 37 10.40 -20.65 6.54
CA ASN A 37 11.14 -20.76 5.28
C ASN A 37 10.31 -21.38 4.14
N SER A 38 9.07 -21.83 4.42
CA SER A 38 8.17 -22.29 3.37
C SER A 38 7.86 -21.19 2.36
N LEU A 39 7.65 -21.56 1.10
CA LEU A 39 7.28 -20.61 0.05
C LEU A 39 6.00 -19.87 0.41
N GLU A 40 5.04 -20.54 1.06
CA GLU A 40 3.79 -19.91 1.46
C GLU A 40 3.97 -18.89 2.58
N ALA A 41 4.82 -19.16 3.57
CA ALA A 41 5.18 -18.17 4.59
C ALA A 41 5.87 -16.95 3.96
N GLN A 42 6.79 -17.17 3.03
CA GLN A 42 7.49 -16.11 2.31
C GLN A 42 6.53 -15.27 1.46
N LEU A 43 5.60 -15.89 0.73
CA LEU A 43 4.62 -15.18 -0.10
C LEU A 43 3.59 -14.42 0.75
N ALA A 44 3.16 -15.00 1.87
CA ALA A 44 2.18 -14.39 2.77
C ALA A 44 2.72 -13.12 3.45
N THR A 45 4.02 -13.05 3.69
CA THR A 45 4.71 -11.91 4.31
C THR A 45 5.34 -10.96 3.29
N ASN A 46 5.19 -11.22 1.99
CA ASN A 46 5.79 -10.38 0.94
C ASN A 46 4.78 -9.35 0.41
N PRO A 47 5.03 -8.03 0.56
CA PRO A 47 4.11 -6.99 0.10
C PRO A 47 3.90 -6.99 -1.42
N TYR A 48 4.94 -7.30 -2.21
CA TYR A 48 4.84 -7.38 -3.66
C TYR A 48 4.00 -8.57 -4.12
N ALA A 49 4.17 -9.73 -3.47
CA ALA A 49 3.32 -10.90 -3.72
C ALA A 49 1.85 -10.57 -3.42
N ALA A 50 1.59 -9.88 -2.30
CA ALA A 50 0.25 -9.44 -1.93
C ALA A 50 -0.35 -8.41 -2.91
N ILE A 51 0.47 -7.54 -3.52
CA ILE A 51 0.04 -6.62 -4.60
C ILE A 51 -0.36 -7.42 -5.84
N LEU A 52 0.48 -8.34 -6.30
CA LEU A 52 0.23 -9.14 -7.50
C LEU A 52 -0.96 -10.10 -7.33
N ALA A 53 -1.14 -10.65 -6.14
CA ALA A 53 -2.27 -11.53 -5.80
C ALA A 53 -3.61 -10.78 -5.62
N SER A 54 -3.60 -9.44 -5.67
CA SER A 54 -4.83 -8.66 -5.53
C SER A 54 -5.78 -8.85 -6.72
N PRO A 55 -7.10 -8.72 -6.54
CA PRO A 55 -8.07 -8.98 -7.61
C PRO A 55 -7.78 -8.17 -8.88
N LEU A 56 -7.82 -8.82 -10.04
CA LEU A 56 -7.66 -8.14 -11.32
C LEU A 56 -8.84 -7.20 -11.60
N ARG A 57 -8.54 -6.00 -12.09
CA ARG A 57 -9.50 -4.95 -12.43
C ARG A 57 -9.09 -4.25 -13.73
N LYS A 58 -10.08 -3.82 -14.51
CA LYS A 58 -9.84 -3.01 -15.71
C LYS A 58 -9.57 -1.57 -15.29
N CYS A 59 -8.42 -1.03 -15.66
CA CYS A 59 -8.12 0.39 -15.57
C CYS A 59 -8.94 1.15 -16.63
N SER A 60 -9.80 2.07 -16.21
CA SER A 60 -10.68 2.88 -17.06
C SER A 60 -9.90 3.80 -18.00
N PHE A 61 -8.74 4.32 -17.55
CA PHE A 61 -7.90 5.20 -18.36
C PHE A 61 -7.19 4.44 -19.50
N HIS A 62 -6.41 3.40 -19.18
CA HIS A 62 -5.64 2.63 -20.18
C HIS A 62 -6.45 1.54 -20.90
N SER A 63 -7.66 1.22 -20.43
CA SER A 63 -8.46 0.06 -20.87
C SER A 63 -7.75 -1.31 -20.75
N ARG A 64 -6.74 -1.43 -19.88
CA ARG A 64 -5.98 -2.66 -19.61
C ARG A 64 -6.29 -3.24 -18.22
N ILE A 65 -6.03 -4.53 -18.04
CA ILE A 65 -6.25 -5.24 -16.78
C ILE A 65 -4.99 -5.14 -15.89
N PHE A 66 -5.17 -4.78 -14.63
CA PHE A 66 -4.11 -4.74 -13.63
C PHE A 66 -4.60 -5.31 -12.28
N PRO A 67 -3.69 -5.80 -11.42
CA PRO A 67 -4.00 -6.04 -10.01
C PRO A 67 -4.56 -4.79 -9.33
N SER A 68 -5.63 -4.93 -8.54
CA SER A 68 -6.34 -3.79 -7.95
C SER A 68 -5.48 -2.95 -7.02
N LYS A 69 -4.45 -3.54 -6.37
CA LYS A 69 -3.50 -2.80 -5.53
C LYS A 69 -2.56 -1.91 -6.34
N LEU A 70 -2.51 -2.01 -7.67
CA LEU A 70 -1.81 -1.04 -8.54
C LEU A 70 -2.73 0.09 -9.01
N LEU A 71 -4.00 0.06 -8.63
CA LEU A 71 -5.04 0.96 -9.11
C LEU A 71 -5.64 1.77 -7.96
N LEU A 72 -5.93 3.03 -8.22
CA LEU A 72 -6.79 3.87 -7.40
C LEU A 72 -8.25 3.68 -7.84
N ARG A 73 -9.13 3.33 -6.90
CA ARG A 73 -10.57 3.26 -7.16
C ARG A 73 -11.21 4.62 -6.92
N PHE A 74 -11.97 5.13 -7.87
CA PHE A 74 -12.84 6.30 -7.74
C PHE A 74 -14.30 5.85 -7.59
N GLY A 75 -14.91 6.25 -6.48
CA GLY A 75 -16.37 6.23 -6.34
C GLY A 75 -16.97 7.49 -6.96
N LEU A 76 -18.27 7.46 -7.27
CA LEU A 76 -19.03 8.64 -7.67
C LEU A 76 -20.04 8.98 -6.59
N ALA A 77 -20.04 10.24 -6.14
CA ALA A 77 -20.98 10.73 -5.13
C ALA A 77 -21.52 12.09 -5.54
N TRP A 78 -22.76 12.36 -5.14
CA TRP A 78 -23.38 13.67 -5.31
C TRP A 78 -22.69 14.70 -4.41
N HIS A 79 -22.27 15.82 -4.98
CA HIS A 79 -21.71 16.95 -4.24
C HIS A 79 -22.81 17.98 -3.97
N PRO A 80 -23.17 18.25 -2.69
CA PRO A 80 -24.33 19.07 -2.35
C PRO A 80 -24.19 20.53 -2.84
N GLU A 81 -23.01 21.13 -2.69
CA GLU A 81 -22.82 22.55 -3.00
C GLU A 81 -22.79 22.85 -4.51
N THR A 82 -22.37 21.89 -5.33
CA THR A 82 -22.20 22.11 -6.78
C THR A 82 -23.32 21.48 -7.60
N GLY A 83 -24.20 20.70 -6.96
CA GLY A 83 -25.30 20.00 -7.62
C GLY A 83 -24.82 19.04 -8.72
N ARG A 84 -23.64 18.43 -8.56
CA ARG A 84 -23.02 17.56 -9.57
C ARG A 84 -22.44 16.32 -8.92
N ASN A 85 -22.35 15.23 -9.69
CA ASN A 85 -21.60 14.05 -9.27
C ASN A 85 -20.10 14.33 -9.35
N TRP A 86 -19.37 13.95 -8.31
CA TRP A 86 -17.93 14.08 -8.20
C TRP A 86 -17.28 12.70 -8.09
N ALA A 87 -16.13 12.55 -8.72
CA ALA A 87 -15.26 11.40 -8.52
C ALA A 87 -14.47 11.61 -7.22
N PHE A 88 -14.50 10.63 -6.32
CA PHE A 88 -13.74 10.66 -5.07
C PHE A 88 -12.86 9.42 -4.93
N PRO A 89 -11.59 9.57 -4.52
CA PRO A 89 -10.68 8.44 -4.38
C PRO A 89 -11.09 7.57 -3.19
N THR A 90 -10.96 6.26 -3.36
CA THR A 90 -11.26 5.25 -2.35
C THR A 90 -10.09 4.29 -2.23
N LEU A 91 -9.32 4.43 -1.16
CA LEU A 91 -8.22 3.51 -0.85
C LEU A 91 -8.70 2.22 -0.17
N ARG A 92 -9.85 2.29 0.54
CA ARG A 92 -10.46 1.14 1.19
C ARG A 92 -11.59 0.55 0.35
N LYS A 93 -11.91 -0.72 0.64
CA LYS A 93 -13.06 -1.42 0.05
C LYS A 93 -14.34 -0.69 0.42
N SER A 94 -14.84 0.13 -0.50
CA SER A 94 -16.19 0.66 -0.46
C SER A 94 -17.11 -0.24 -1.28
N LYS A 95 -18.35 -0.38 -0.80
CA LYS A 95 -19.39 -1.10 -1.54
C LYS A 95 -19.80 -0.27 -2.76
N GLY A 96 -20.27 -0.96 -3.80
CA GLY A 96 -20.83 -0.34 -4.99
C GLY A 96 -19.87 -0.21 -6.17
N PHE A 97 -20.37 0.43 -7.22
CA PHE A 97 -19.66 0.65 -8.46
C PHE A 97 -18.54 1.68 -8.30
N GLY A 98 -17.44 1.50 -9.02
CA GLY A 98 -16.32 2.43 -9.01
C GLY A 98 -15.41 2.23 -10.22
N TYR A 99 -14.76 3.31 -10.63
CA TYR A 99 -13.81 3.34 -11.73
C TYR A 99 -12.41 3.11 -11.19
N TYR A 100 -11.64 2.23 -11.81
CA TYR A 100 -10.25 2.02 -11.41
C TYR A 100 -9.32 2.77 -12.35
N VAL A 101 -8.37 3.49 -11.82
CA VAL A 101 -7.35 4.23 -12.58
C VAL A 101 -5.98 3.84 -12.06
N ASN A 102 -4.95 3.86 -12.90
CA ASN A 102 -3.59 3.55 -12.47
C ASN A 102 -3.13 4.55 -11.39
N LEU A 103 -2.56 4.04 -10.28
CA LEU A 103 -2.05 4.88 -9.19
C LEU A 103 -0.69 5.46 -9.56
N LYS A 104 -0.70 6.46 -10.45
CA LYS A 104 0.48 7.23 -10.86
C LYS A 104 0.14 8.72 -10.88
N LYS A 105 1.06 9.57 -10.45
CA LYS A 105 0.81 11.01 -10.36
C LYS A 105 0.51 11.60 -11.72
N ASP A 106 1.30 11.24 -12.73
CA ASP A 106 1.13 11.69 -14.12
C ASP A 106 -0.27 11.39 -14.66
N ILE A 107 -0.81 10.21 -14.35
CA ILE A 107 -2.15 9.83 -14.80
C ILE A 107 -3.21 10.71 -14.15
N LEU A 108 -3.09 10.98 -12.85
CA LEU A 108 -4.03 11.88 -12.17
C LEU A 108 -3.90 13.33 -12.68
N GLN A 109 -2.70 13.79 -13.02
CA GLN A 109 -2.50 15.09 -13.66
C GLN A 109 -3.13 15.17 -15.05
N LEU A 110 -3.05 14.09 -15.84
CA LEU A 110 -3.76 14.01 -17.12
C LEU A 110 -5.28 14.03 -16.93
N LEU A 111 -5.80 13.39 -15.87
CA LEU A 111 -7.21 13.52 -15.50
C LEU A 111 -7.57 14.97 -15.18
N GLN A 112 -6.77 15.70 -14.38
CA GLN A 112 -6.99 17.13 -14.08
C GLN A 112 -7.07 17.98 -15.35
N LYS A 113 -6.26 17.65 -16.37
CA LYS A 113 -6.24 18.34 -17.68
C LYS A 113 -7.44 18.01 -18.60
N GLY A 114 -8.41 17.22 -18.13
CA GLY A 114 -9.67 16.96 -18.84
C GLY A 114 -9.91 15.51 -19.24
N ALA A 115 -8.91 14.62 -19.14
CA ALA A 115 -9.07 13.20 -19.49
C ALA A 115 -10.08 12.46 -18.58
N TYR A 116 -10.48 13.07 -17.47
CA TYR A 116 -11.54 12.57 -16.59
C TYR A 116 -12.88 12.39 -17.31
N GLN A 117 -13.21 13.21 -18.30
CA GLN A 117 -14.47 13.12 -19.03
C GLN A 117 -14.60 11.77 -19.74
N ALA A 118 -13.56 11.34 -20.47
CA ALA A 118 -13.53 10.03 -21.11
C ALA A 118 -13.45 8.89 -20.07
N THR A 119 -12.60 9.07 -19.04
CA THR A 119 -12.34 8.03 -18.02
C THR A 119 -13.59 7.69 -17.21
N PHE A 120 -14.38 8.69 -16.84
CA PHE A 120 -15.63 8.55 -16.09
C PHE A 120 -16.87 8.61 -16.98
N ARG A 121 -16.71 8.58 -18.31
CA ARG A 121 -17.81 8.60 -19.30
C ARG A 121 -18.80 9.76 -19.10
N GLY A 122 -18.28 10.93 -18.74
CA GLY A 122 -19.09 12.12 -18.42
C GLY A 122 -19.92 12.01 -17.14
N ALA A 123 -19.82 10.92 -16.39
CA ALA A 123 -20.67 10.67 -15.22
C ALA A 123 -20.26 11.45 -13.96
N ALA A 124 -19.07 12.08 -13.97
CA ALA A 124 -18.56 12.79 -12.82
C ALA A 124 -17.61 13.93 -13.17
N THR A 125 -17.64 14.92 -12.29
CA THR A 125 -16.67 16.01 -12.22
C THR A 125 -15.42 15.54 -11.47
N TYR A 126 -14.28 16.10 -11.83
CA TYR A 126 -13.01 15.84 -11.19
C TYR A 126 -12.49 17.12 -10.55
N ARG A 127 -12.13 17.06 -9.26
CA ARG A 127 -11.65 18.23 -8.51
C ARG A 127 -10.29 18.69 -9.03
N SER A 128 -10.05 19.99 -8.99
CA SER A 128 -8.81 20.61 -9.50
C SER A 128 -7.58 20.22 -8.68
N ASP A 129 -7.72 20.00 -7.39
CA ASP A 129 -6.67 19.63 -6.43
C ASP A 129 -6.60 18.11 -6.15
N MET A 130 -7.12 17.27 -7.06
CA MET A 130 -7.21 15.83 -6.81
C MET A 130 -5.85 15.17 -6.55
N VAL A 131 -4.79 15.62 -7.22
CA VAL A 131 -3.45 15.06 -7.04
C VAL A 131 -2.98 15.24 -5.59
N ASP A 132 -3.09 16.47 -5.07
CA ASP A 132 -2.70 16.78 -3.69
C ASP A 132 -3.62 16.08 -2.69
N HIS A 133 -4.92 16.03 -2.98
CA HIS A 133 -5.87 15.29 -2.16
C HIS A 133 -5.55 13.80 -2.08
N VAL A 134 -5.26 13.14 -3.20
CA VAL A 134 -4.86 11.72 -3.21
C VAL A 134 -3.56 11.51 -2.45
N GLN A 135 -2.58 12.40 -2.61
CA GLN A 135 -1.33 12.34 -1.85
C GLN A 135 -1.60 12.37 -0.34
N ASN A 136 -2.36 13.35 0.11
CA ASN A 136 -2.72 13.50 1.53
C ASN A 136 -3.48 12.28 2.06
N VAL A 137 -4.39 11.71 1.25
CA VAL A 137 -5.15 10.51 1.62
C VAL A 137 -4.26 9.27 1.70
N LEU A 138 -3.27 9.11 0.82
CA LEU A 138 -2.27 8.03 0.91
C LEU A 138 -1.43 8.17 2.18
N PHE A 139 -0.97 9.39 2.48
CA PHE A 139 -0.15 9.70 3.64
C PHE A 139 -0.89 9.40 4.93
N GLN A 140 -2.11 9.94 5.08
CA GLN A 140 -2.98 9.66 6.21
C GLN A 140 -3.27 8.17 6.36
N GLN A 141 -3.55 7.46 5.26
CA GLN A 141 -3.84 6.04 5.30
C GLN A 141 -2.62 5.23 5.80
N SER A 142 -1.41 5.56 5.35
CA SER A 142 -0.19 4.89 5.84
C SER A 142 0.06 5.13 7.33
N PHE A 143 -0.22 6.34 7.83
CA PHE A 143 -0.11 6.64 9.26
C PHE A 143 -1.18 5.90 10.08
N ILE A 144 -2.43 5.91 9.61
CA ILE A 144 -3.53 5.17 10.26
C ILE A 144 -3.20 3.67 10.31
N GLU A 145 -2.62 3.11 9.24
CA GLU A 145 -2.20 1.70 9.24
C GLU A 145 -1.07 1.45 10.24
N PHE A 146 -0.09 2.35 10.33
CA PHE A 146 0.97 2.27 11.32
C PHE A 146 0.43 2.23 12.75
N CYS A 147 -0.52 3.12 13.08
CA CYS A 147 -1.12 3.22 14.41
C CYS A 147 -1.97 2.02 14.83
N LYS A 148 -2.36 1.14 13.89
CA LYS A 148 -3.10 -0.10 14.24
C LYS A 148 -2.21 -1.16 14.88
N HIS A 149 -0.90 -1.08 14.63
CA HIS A 149 0.01 -2.11 15.13
C HIS A 149 0.43 -1.80 16.56
N PRO A 150 0.54 -2.83 17.42
CA PRO A 150 1.11 -2.64 18.74
C PRO A 150 2.60 -2.29 18.65
N ILE A 151 3.11 -1.55 19.63
CA ILE A 151 4.47 -1.00 19.64
C ILE A 151 5.55 -2.08 19.41
N HIS A 152 5.37 -3.29 19.95
CA HIS A 152 6.33 -4.40 19.79
C HIS A 152 6.47 -4.94 18.36
N THR A 153 5.65 -4.46 17.43
CA THR A 153 5.79 -4.74 15.98
C THR A 153 7.00 -4.02 15.38
N TYR A 154 7.51 -3.01 16.08
CA TYR A 154 8.58 -2.14 15.63
C TYR A 154 9.81 -2.30 16.52
N ASP A 155 10.98 -2.39 15.89
CA ASP A 155 12.26 -2.40 16.60
C ASP A 155 12.95 -1.05 16.44
N ILE A 156 13.50 -0.53 17.54
CA ILE A 156 14.39 0.63 17.47
C ILE A 156 15.72 0.15 16.88
N LEU A 157 16.08 0.70 15.72
CA LEU A 157 17.33 0.37 15.03
C LEU A 157 18.40 1.40 15.36
N THR A 158 19.62 0.91 15.55
CA THR A 158 20.79 1.77 15.75
C THR A 158 21.62 1.84 14.46
N PRO A 159 22.05 3.03 14.04
CA PRO A 159 22.90 3.16 12.86
C PRO A 159 24.28 2.55 13.14
N VAL A 160 24.83 1.80 12.18
CA VAL A 160 26.21 1.27 12.25
C VAL A 160 27.11 2.14 11.41
N THR A 161 26.95 2.09 10.08
CA THR A 161 27.66 2.95 9.13
C THR A 161 26.81 3.13 7.86
N GLY A 162 26.70 4.36 7.36
CA GLY A 162 25.98 4.67 6.12
C GLY A 162 24.56 4.11 6.10
N LYS A 163 24.31 3.10 5.24
CA LYS A 163 23.00 2.47 5.05
C LYS A 163 22.81 1.17 5.83
N GLN A 164 23.68 0.90 6.80
CA GLN A 164 23.65 -0.29 7.64
C GLN A 164 23.09 0.02 9.03
N TRP A 165 22.21 -0.87 9.48
CA TRP A 165 21.50 -0.74 10.74
C TRP A 165 21.66 -2.02 11.57
N LYS A 166 21.65 -1.86 12.90
CA LYS A 166 21.70 -2.96 13.86
C LYS A 166 20.40 -3.00 14.67
N SER A 167 19.80 -4.18 14.70
CA SER A 167 18.70 -4.53 15.60
C SER A 167 19.23 -5.14 16.90
N SER A 168 18.44 -5.08 17.96
CA SER A 168 18.66 -5.80 19.21
C SER A 168 18.48 -7.32 19.04
N SER A 169 17.80 -7.78 18.00
CA SER A 169 17.58 -9.20 17.70
C SER A 169 18.25 -9.60 16.39
N GLU A 170 18.95 -10.73 16.39
CA GLU A 170 19.68 -11.24 15.21
C GLU A 170 18.84 -12.14 14.30
N THR A 171 17.66 -12.56 14.75
CA THR A 171 16.83 -13.55 14.03
C THR A 171 15.64 -12.92 13.30
N ILE A 172 15.46 -11.60 13.42
CA ILE A 172 14.26 -10.91 12.93
C ILE A 172 14.55 -10.34 11.54
N GLU A 173 13.70 -10.71 10.58
CA GLU A 173 13.66 -10.06 9.27
C GLU A 173 12.74 -8.84 9.29
N TYR A 174 13.01 -7.88 8.41
CA TYR A 174 12.30 -6.61 8.32
C TYR A 174 11.62 -6.41 6.97
N GLN A 175 10.43 -5.83 7.01
CA GLN A 175 9.65 -5.43 5.84
C GLN A 175 10.22 -4.14 5.22
N CYS A 176 10.53 -3.17 6.09
CA CYS A 176 11.07 -1.86 5.74
C CYS A 176 11.66 -1.17 6.98
N ILE A 177 12.32 -0.05 6.75
CA ILE A 177 12.88 0.84 7.76
C ILE A 177 12.17 2.19 7.66
N LEU A 178 11.83 2.78 8.79
CA LEU A 178 11.21 4.10 8.90
C LEU A 178 12.22 5.02 9.60
N THR A 179 12.74 6.00 8.88
CA THR A 179 13.65 7.01 9.42
C THR A 179 12.92 8.32 9.64
N PHE A 180 13.14 8.91 10.81
CA PHE A 180 12.56 10.19 11.23
C PHE A 180 13.67 11.24 11.36
N ASP A 181 14.63 11.20 10.44
CA ASP A 181 15.73 12.15 10.35
C ASP A 181 15.41 13.18 9.26
N THR A 182 15.61 14.46 9.57
CA THR A 182 15.30 15.59 8.69
C THR A 182 16.33 15.80 7.58
N THR A 183 17.47 15.12 7.62
CA THR A 183 18.62 15.41 6.76
C THR A 183 18.55 14.84 5.34
N ASN A 184 17.66 13.88 5.06
CA ASN A 184 17.62 13.20 3.76
C ASN A 184 16.48 13.70 2.85
N THR A 185 16.81 14.14 1.63
CA THR A 185 15.82 14.62 0.64
C THR A 185 15.10 13.49 -0.10
N THR A 186 15.60 12.26 -0.01
CA THR A 186 15.00 11.11 -0.70
C THR A 186 13.90 10.45 0.15
N ILE A 187 12.73 10.25 -0.43
CA ILE A 187 11.60 9.58 0.25
C ILE A 187 11.91 8.14 0.57
N CYS A 188 12.55 7.41 -0.35
CA CYS A 188 12.89 6.02 -0.12
C CYS A 188 14.15 5.57 -0.86
N SER A 189 15.04 4.92 -0.13
CA SER A 189 16.24 4.22 -0.60
C SER A 189 16.07 2.71 -0.44
N LEU A 190 16.50 1.93 -1.45
CA LEU A 190 16.27 0.48 -1.51
C LEU A 190 17.52 -0.35 -1.20
N ASP A 191 18.61 0.26 -0.77
CA ASP A 191 19.92 -0.36 -0.61
C ASP A 191 20.36 -0.41 0.86
N HIS A 192 19.41 -0.31 1.80
CA HIS A 192 19.70 -0.48 3.22
C HIS A 192 19.84 -1.94 3.60
N GLN A 193 20.59 -2.16 4.67
CA GLN A 193 20.92 -3.49 5.17
C GLN A 193 20.71 -3.53 6.69
N ILE A 194 20.15 -4.63 7.17
CA ILE A 194 20.11 -4.98 8.59
C ILE A 194 20.74 -6.35 8.70
N GLN A 195 21.89 -6.43 9.38
CA GLN A 195 22.63 -7.69 9.56
C GLN A 195 22.84 -8.40 8.19
N ALA A 196 22.32 -9.62 8.02
CA ALA A 196 22.42 -10.38 6.78
C ALA A 196 21.40 -9.99 5.70
N GLN A 197 20.31 -9.29 6.08
CA GLN A 197 19.25 -8.92 5.15
C GLN A 197 19.64 -7.67 4.35
N LYS A 198 19.56 -7.79 3.02
CA LYS A 198 19.91 -6.73 2.05
C LYS A 198 18.68 -6.17 1.35
N HIS A 199 18.86 -4.99 0.75
CA HIS A 199 17.88 -4.30 -0.08
C HIS A 199 16.57 -3.96 0.63
N ILE A 200 16.66 -3.58 1.89
CA ILE A 200 15.50 -3.21 2.70
C ILE A 200 15.07 -1.80 2.32
N PRO A 201 13.79 -1.57 1.95
CA PRO A 201 13.30 -0.22 1.70
C PRO A 201 13.35 0.62 2.97
N CYS A 202 14.01 1.77 2.90
CA CYS A 202 14.09 2.75 3.98
C CYS A 202 13.30 3.98 3.59
N TYR A 203 12.31 4.38 4.39
CA TYR A 203 11.42 5.50 4.11
C TYR A 203 11.73 6.70 5.02
N ASN A 204 11.91 7.87 4.43
CA ASN A 204 11.95 9.12 5.19
C ASN A 204 10.52 9.56 5.53
N MET A 205 10.17 9.43 6.81
CA MET A 205 8.83 9.71 7.28
C MET A 205 8.50 11.19 7.31
N HIS A 206 9.47 12.10 7.36
CA HIS A 206 9.20 13.55 7.23
C HIS A 206 8.65 13.95 5.86
N GLN A 207 8.82 13.10 4.84
CA GLN A 207 8.29 13.34 3.50
C GLN A 207 6.88 12.77 3.31
N ILE A 208 6.39 11.97 4.27
CA ILE A 208 5.12 11.24 4.16
C ILE A 208 4.16 11.67 5.27
N TRP A 209 4.63 11.83 6.50
CA TRP A 209 3.80 12.18 7.65
C TRP A 209 4.06 13.62 8.10
N SER A 210 3.03 14.25 8.67
CA SER A 210 3.17 15.60 9.22
C SER A 210 4.07 15.58 10.45
N GLN A 211 4.69 16.73 10.75
CA GLN A 211 5.51 16.86 11.95
C GLN A 211 4.71 16.59 13.23
N GLU A 212 3.45 16.99 13.27
CA GLU A 212 2.52 16.70 14.38
C GLU A 212 2.36 15.20 14.60
N SER A 213 2.09 14.43 13.53
CA SER A 213 1.98 12.97 13.61
C SER A 213 3.28 12.29 14.07
N ILE A 214 4.43 12.82 13.66
CA ILE A 214 5.74 12.32 14.09
C ILE A 214 6.00 12.63 15.58
N ASP A 215 5.67 13.85 16.01
CA ASP A 215 5.83 14.28 17.40
C ASP A 215 4.95 13.46 18.35
N ASP A 216 3.70 13.21 17.99
CA ASP A 216 2.77 12.37 18.74
C ASP A 216 3.30 10.93 18.87
N LEU A 217 3.86 10.40 17.79
CA LEU A 217 4.46 9.07 17.77
C LEU A 217 5.70 9.00 18.67
N LYS A 218 6.57 10.01 18.65
CA LYS A 218 7.72 10.08 19.57
C LYS A 218 7.27 10.12 21.03
N LEU A 219 6.22 10.87 21.34
CA LEU A 219 5.62 10.91 22.69
C LEU A 219 5.10 9.53 23.11
N GLN A 220 4.37 8.84 22.24
CA GLN A 220 3.86 7.49 22.53
C GLN A 220 4.96 6.45 22.76
N LEU A 221 6.10 6.60 22.10
CA LEU A 221 7.25 5.72 22.25
C LEU A 221 8.19 6.15 23.40
N ASN A 222 7.86 7.20 24.15
CA ASN A 222 8.72 7.80 25.18
C ASN A 222 10.11 8.21 24.65
N ILE A 223 10.19 8.65 23.40
CA ILE A 223 11.44 9.07 22.76
C ILE A 223 11.54 10.61 22.82
N PRO A 224 12.67 11.18 23.29
CA PRO A 224 12.86 12.63 23.30
C PRO A 224 12.71 13.24 21.91
N LYS A 225 12.01 14.38 21.80
CA LYS A 225 11.75 15.05 20.51
C LYS A 225 13.03 15.31 19.70
N ALA A 226 14.12 15.66 20.38
CA ALA A 226 15.40 15.99 19.78
C ALA A 226 16.19 14.79 19.25
N LEU A 227 15.84 13.55 19.62
CA LEU A 227 16.57 12.37 19.17
C LEU A 227 16.09 11.95 17.77
N SER A 228 17.04 11.65 16.89
CA SER A 228 16.75 10.94 15.64
C SER A 228 16.27 9.54 15.98
N MET A 229 15.19 9.10 15.33
CA MET A 229 14.56 7.81 15.58
C MET A 229 14.56 7.03 14.27
N THR A 230 14.88 5.74 14.35
CA THR A 230 14.75 4.82 13.24
C THR A 230 14.07 3.55 13.71
N LEU A 231 13.02 3.14 13.02
CA LEU A 231 12.22 1.97 13.34
C LEU A 231 12.33 0.92 12.24
N GLY A 232 12.61 -0.33 12.61
CA GLY A 232 12.48 -1.49 11.74
C GLY A 232 11.07 -2.06 11.86
N VAL A 233 10.37 -2.17 10.73
CA VAL A 233 9.07 -2.84 10.69
C VAL A 233 9.32 -4.33 10.52
N ARG A 234 8.98 -5.14 11.52
CA ARG A 234 9.22 -6.58 11.48
C ARG A 234 8.45 -7.26 10.35
N LYS A 235 9.03 -8.32 9.80
CA LYS A 235 8.40 -9.11 8.75
C LYS A 235 7.27 -9.95 9.33
N SER A 236 6.02 -9.64 8.96
CA SER A 236 4.85 -10.41 9.41
C SER A 236 3.66 -10.22 8.48
N VAL A 237 2.64 -11.08 8.60
CA VAL A 237 1.39 -10.92 7.82
C VAL A 237 0.68 -9.62 8.17
N ASP A 238 0.79 -9.19 9.42
CA ASP A 238 0.08 -8.02 9.92
C ASP A 238 0.72 -6.72 9.39
N THR A 239 2.04 -6.69 9.17
CA THR A 239 2.75 -5.50 8.67
C THR A 239 2.74 -5.35 7.14
N VAL A 240 2.31 -6.38 6.40
CA VAL A 240 2.24 -6.36 4.93
C VAL A 240 1.42 -5.19 4.40
N GLN A 241 0.30 -4.85 5.05
CA GLN A 241 -0.55 -3.76 4.56
C GLN A 241 0.13 -2.39 4.71
N LEU A 242 0.81 -2.14 5.83
CA LEU A 242 1.62 -0.93 6.00
C LEU A 242 2.74 -0.84 4.95
N ALA A 243 3.44 -1.93 4.69
CA ALA A 243 4.49 -1.94 3.67
C ALA A 243 3.95 -1.62 2.27
N ILE A 244 2.72 -2.04 1.96
CA ILE A 244 2.03 -1.70 0.70
C ILE A 244 1.61 -0.24 0.67
N ASP A 245 1.08 0.30 1.77
CA ASP A 245 0.66 1.70 1.86
C ASP A 245 1.87 2.65 1.72
N LEU A 246 3.02 2.30 2.33
CA LEU A 246 4.28 3.03 2.15
C LEU A 246 4.82 2.91 0.72
N TRP A 247 4.71 1.73 0.11
CA TRP A 247 5.06 1.54 -1.29
C TRP A 247 4.20 2.42 -2.21
N HIS A 248 2.89 2.55 -1.95
CA HIS A 248 2.01 3.47 -2.67
C HIS A 248 2.45 4.93 -2.54
N CYS A 249 2.82 5.36 -1.34
CA CYS A 249 3.35 6.72 -1.11
C CYS A 249 4.59 6.95 -1.97
N ARG A 250 5.55 6.02 -1.96
CA ARG A 250 6.75 6.10 -2.82
C ARG A 250 6.39 6.14 -4.30
N GLN A 251 5.56 5.21 -4.78
CA GLN A 251 5.18 5.16 -6.20
C GLN A 251 4.54 6.47 -6.63
N PHE A 252 3.65 7.02 -5.83
CA PHE A 252 2.92 8.24 -6.16
C PHE A 252 3.81 9.49 -6.19
N ILE A 253 4.90 9.54 -5.42
CA ILE A 253 5.79 10.70 -5.43
C ILE A 253 6.89 10.56 -6.50
N THR A 254 7.37 9.34 -6.73
CA THR A 254 8.49 9.08 -7.66
C THR A 254 8.08 8.90 -9.13
N GLN A 255 6.79 8.67 -9.41
CA GLN A 255 6.24 8.43 -10.75
C GLN A 255 4.96 9.22 -11.00
#